data_AF-A0A496XFP0-F1
#
_entry.id   AF-A0A496XFP0-F1
#
_cell.length_a   1.000
_cell.length_b   1.000
_cell.length_c   1.000
_cell.angle_alpha   90.00
_cell.angle_beta   90.00
_cell.angle_gamma   90.00
#
_symmetry.space_group_name_H-M   'P 1'
#
loop_
_entity.id
_entity.type
_entity.pdbx_description
1 polymer ?
#
loop_
_entity_poly.entity_id
_entity_poly.type
_entity_poly.pdbx_seq_one_letter_code
_entity_poly.pdbx_strand_id
1 'polypeptide(L)'
;MANQLTTLKLALPASIAKGFAAESADDLSQGVSAGFGILSYRGKVWRVKYKGVETVVMNAEGDPAASISVVLLKANPALSKTYYAGAYVEGDDTPPACSSANGVRPDTGIKAPQSPQCDVCPQNVWGSKITPQGTETKACSDARRISIVPAADMVNEACGGAMLLRIPAASLSTLAAYSDMLKQNSAPYYGVVTKVGFDPEASYPKLTFTALRGITDSEAPVVLEQRDGSVTKRILEEEASTTAAAEAKKPAAEETIVDPDDEAEAEVALAAAKAVRAKAVAAKAAAAAEDDEAANAATVAKDAKAIKAKKAKAARAKAKAAAAAAEAAAAEAEAE
;
A
#
# COMPACT_ATOMS: atom_id res chain seq x y z
N MET A 1 7.08 35.19 13.08
CA MET A 1 6.09 35.92 13.90
C MET A 1 4.82 35.09 13.90
N ALA A 2 4.48 34.46 15.03
CA ALA A 2 3.28 33.62 15.13
C ALA A 2 2.06 34.52 15.32
N ASN A 3 1.02 34.35 14.49
CA ASN A 3 -0.26 35.01 14.73
C ASN A 3 -0.84 34.50 16.05
N GLN A 4 -1.13 35.43 16.96
CA GLN A 4 -1.91 35.15 18.16
C GLN A 4 -3.30 34.66 17.74
N LEU A 5 -3.59 33.37 17.97
CA LEU A 5 -4.92 32.80 17.86
C LEU A 5 -5.76 33.30 19.04
N THR A 6 -6.15 34.57 19.00
CA THR A 6 -7.19 35.10 19.89
C THR A 6 -8.53 34.63 19.35
N THR A 7 -9.31 33.89 20.14
CA THR A 7 -10.68 33.48 19.80
C THR A 7 -11.57 34.71 19.68
N LEU A 8 -11.61 35.30 18.49
CA LEU A 8 -12.37 36.49 18.20
C LEU A 8 -13.79 36.09 17.80
N LYS A 9 -14.74 36.23 18.73
CA LYS A 9 -16.17 36.02 18.46
C LYS A 9 -16.74 37.24 17.72
N LEU A 10 -16.48 37.33 16.42
CA LEU A 10 -17.12 38.32 15.55
C LEU A 10 -18.48 37.78 15.11
N ALA A 11 -19.55 38.27 15.76
CA ALA A 11 -20.91 38.04 15.28
C ALA A 11 -21.25 39.12 14.23
N LEU A 12 -21.51 38.71 12.99
CA LEU A 12 -22.03 39.61 11.96
C LEU A 12 -23.46 40.05 12.34
N PRO A 13 -23.83 41.33 12.19
CA PRO A 13 -25.21 41.79 12.33
C PRO A 13 -26.18 40.99 11.44
N ALA A 14 -27.35 40.64 11.98
CA ALA A 14 -28.33 39.81 11.30
C ALA A 14 -28.80 40.39 9.95
N SER A 15 -28.73 41.71 9.78
CA SER A 15 -29.07 42.43 8.55
C SER A 15 -28.13 42.14 7.37
N ILE A 16 -26.88 41.75 7.64
CA ILE A 16 -25.89 41.47 6.59
C ILE A 16 -25.54 39.98 6.48
N ALA A 17 -25.73 39.19 7.55
CA ALA A 17 -25.39 37.77 7.59
C ALA A 17 -25.97 36.95 6.41
N LYS A 18 -27.17 37.30 5.93
CA LYS A 18 -27.82 36.61 4.80
C LYS A 18 -27.10 36.83 3.45
N GLY A 19 -26.38 37.94 3.29
CA GLY A 19 -25.58 38.23 2.09
C GLY A 19 -24.19 37.57 2.08
N PHE A 20 -23.69 37.16 3.25
CA PHE A 20 -22.37 36.52 3.42
C PHE A 20 -22.45 35.00 3.63
N ALA A 21 -23.65 34.41 3.64
CA ALA A 21 -23.88 33.00 3.95
C ALA A 21 -23.52 32.02 2.82
N ALA A 22 -22.93 32.48 1.71
CA ALA A 22 -22.83 31.69 0.48
C ALA A 22 -21.38 31.31 0.07
N GLU A 23 -20.35 31.89 0.66
CA GLU A 23 -18.96 31.60 0.27
C GLU A 23 -18.17 31.18 1.50
N SER A 24 -17.64 29.95 1.47
CA SER A 24 -16.65 29.55 2.46
C SER A 24 -15.41 30.42 2.27
N ALA A 25 -14.86 30.96 3.35
CA ALA A 25 -13.63 31.75 3.31
C ALA A 25 -12.38 30.90 2.96
N ASP A 26 -12.57 29.74 2.32
CA ASP A 26 -11.51 28.85 1.87
C ASP A 26 -10.58 29.57 0.88
N ASP A 27 -11.06 30.58 0.14
CA ASP A 27 -10.27 31.42 -0.76
C ASP A 27 -9.07 32.09 -0.08
N LEU A 28 -9.20 32.45 1.20
CA LEU A 28 -8.10 33.04 1.98
C LEU A 28 -6.98 32.04 2.29
N SER A 29 -7.28 30.75 2.20
CA SER A 29 -6.34 29.64 2.45
C SER A 29 -5.93 28.88 1.18
N GLN A 30 -6.52 29.23 0.03
CA GLN A 30 -6.16 28.62 -1.25
C GLN A 30 -4.67 28.87 -1.54
N GLY A 31 -3.93 27.77 -1.76
CA GLY A 31 -2.48 27.80 -2.02
C GLY A 31 -1.58 27.74 -0.78
N VAL A 32 -2.11 27.85 0.44
CA VAL A 32 -1.37 27.62 1.69
C VAL A 32 -1.84 26.30 2.28
N SER A 33 -1.38 25.17 1.72
CA SER A 33 -1.74 23.86 2.26
C SER A 33 -0.96 23.57 3.54
N ALA A 34 -1.63 23.68 4.68
CA ALA A 34 -1.22 22.90 5.84
C ALA A 34 -1.26 21.43 5.42
N GLY A 35 -0.09 20.78 5.33
CA GLY A 35 0.00 19.37 4.98
C GLY A 35 -0.86 18.53 5.93
N PHE A 36 -1.43 17.43 5.45
CA PHE A 36 -2.21 16.49 6.26
C PHE A 36 -1.33 15.35 6.78
N GLY A 37 -1.75 14.71 7.88
CA GLY A 37 -1.06 13.54 8.39
C GLY A 37 -1.13 12.36 7.41
N ILE A 38 -0.03 11.61 7.29
CA ILE A 38 0.03 10.37 6.51
C ILE A 38 0.31 9.23 7.47
N LEU A 39 -0.60 8.28 7.53
CA LEU A 39 -0.39 7.03 8.22
C LEU A 39 0.28 6.03 7.27
N SER A 40 1.50 5.66 7.60
CA SER A 40 2.36 4.75 6.84
C SER A 40 2.78 3.56 7.70
N TYR A 41 3.44 2.58 7.09
CA TYR A 41 3.99 1.43 7.80
C TYR A 41 5.28 0.92 7.14
N ARG A 42 6.19 0.38 7.95
CA ARG A 42 7.41 -0.32 7.49
C ARG A 42 7.62 -1.56 8.35
N GLY A 43 7.78 -2.73 7.73
CA GLY A 43 7.99 -3.98 8.46
C GLY A 43 6.87 -4.33 9.47
N LYS A 44 5.60 -4.02 9.13
CA LYS A 44 4.42 -4.17 10.01
C LYS A 44 4.40 -3.24 11.25
N VAL A 45 5.22 -2.18 11.28
CA VAL A 45 5.19 -1.13 12.30
C VAL A 45 4.52 0.12 11.74
N TRP A 46 3.49 0.61 12.43
CA TRP A 46 2.74 1.84 12.07
C TRP A 46 3.53 3.11 12.39
N ARG A 47 3.45 4.08 11.48
CA ARG A 47 4.16 5.37 11.59
C ARG A 47 3.27 6.51 11.09
N VAL A 48 3.24 7.62 11.80
CA VAL A 48 2.55 8.84 11.38
C VAL A 48 3.60 9.83 10.88
N LYS A 49 3.39 10.35 9.67
CA LYS A 49 4.19 11.41 9.07
C LYS A 49 3.37 12.69 9.04
N TYR A 50 3.85 13.75 9.66
CA TYR A 50 3.20 15.05 9.66
C TYR A 50 4.23 16.18 9.74
N LYS A 51 4.14 17.16 8.83
CA LYS A 51 5.07 18.31 8.75
C LYS A 51 6.56 17.92 8.79
N GLY A 52 6.93 16.86 8.09
CA GLY A 52 8.31 16.36 8.03
C GLY A 52 8.77 15.53 9.25
N VAL A 53 7.93 15.39 10.28
CA VAL A 53 8.22 14.55 11.44
C VAL A 53 7.57 13.19 11.25
N GLU A 54 8.37 12.12 11.40
CA GLU A 54 7.90 10.74 11.40
C GLU A 54 7.96 10.15 12.81
N THR A 55 6.82 9.77 13.36
CA THR A 55 6.71 9.14 14.68
C THR A 55 6.16 7.72 14.56
N VAL A 56 6.70 6.80 15.37
CA VAL A 56 6.18 5.44 15.46
C VAL A 56 4.93 5.46 16.35
N VAL A 57 3.87 4.78 15.91
CA VAL A 57 2.66 4.62 16.71
C VAL A 57 2.95 3.56 17.77
N MET A 58 2.95 3.98 19.03
CA MET A 58 3.13 3.09 20.18
C MET A 58 1.78 2.67 20.76
N ASN A 59 1.75 1.49 21.39
CA ASN A 59 0.62 1.03 22.20
C ASN A 59 0.69 1.64 23.62
N ALA A 60 -0.26 1.27 24.48
CA ALA A 60 -0.30 1.73 25.87
C ALA A 60 0.87 1.22 26.74
N GLU A 61 1.55 0.15 26.30
CA GLU A 61 2.66 -0.51 27.01
C GLU A 61 4.03 0.06 26.59
N GLY A 62 4.07 0.92 25.57
CA GLY A 62 5.29 1.53 25.03
C GLY A 62 5.93 0.76 23.86
N ASP A 63 5.32 -0.35 23.43
CA ASP A 63 5.75 -1.13 22.27
C ASP A 63 5.15 -0.60 20.96
N PRO A 64 5.78 -0.85 19.80
CA PRO A 64 5.17 -0.56 18.51
C PRO A 64 3.80 -1.22 18.35
N ALA A 65 2.79 -0.41 18.02
CA ALA A 65 1.42 -0.91 17.89
C ALA A 65 1.33 -1.97 16.78
N ALA A 66 0.86 -3.17 17.10
CA ALA A 66 0.61 -4.23 16.11
C ALA A 66 -0.65 -3.94 15.24
N SER A 67 -1.55 -3.11 15.77
CA SER A 67 -2.80 -2.71 15.13
C SER A 67 -3.21 -1.34 15.63
N ILE A 68 -4.00 -0.64 14.83
CA ILE A 68 -4.56 0.68 15.14
C ILE A 68 -6.08 0.61 15.13
N SER A 69 -6.70 1.50 15.89
CA SER A 69 -8.15 1.72 15.88
C SER A 69 -8.44 3.04 15.19
N VAL A 70 -9.19 3.01 14.09
CA VAL A 70 -9.48 4.18 13.26
C VAL A 70 -10.93 4.19 12.80
N VAL A 71 -11.46 5.36 12.46
CA VAL A 71 -12.71 5.50 11.71
C VAL A 71 -12.37 5.83 10.27
N LEU A 72 -12.97 5.10 9.33
CA LEU A 72 -12.79 5.33 7.90
C LEU A 72 -13.78 6.42 7.44
N LEU A 73 -13.29 7.59 7.03
CA LEU A 73 -14.15 8.74 6.70
C LEU A 73 -14.66 8.68 5.26
N LYS A 74 -13.74 8.52 4.31
CA LYS A 74 -14.04 8.52 2.87
C LYS A 74 -12.91 7.86 2.09
N ALA A 75 -13.23 7.21 0.98
CA ALA A 75 -12.26 6.56 0.10
C ALA A 75 -12.33 7.14 -1.30
N ASN A 76 -11.21 7.09 -2.04
CA ASN A 76 -11.19 7.50 -3.44
C ASN A 76 -11.97 6.49 -4.32
N PRO A 77 -12.72 6.98 -5.32
CA PRO A 77 -13.58 6.11 -6.14
C PRO A 77 -12.76 5.13 -6.99
N ALA A 78 -11.71 5.63 -7.65
CA ALA A 78 -10.76 4.84 -8.42
C ALA A 78 -9.47 4.58 -7.64
N LEU A 79 -8.72 3.54 -8.00
CA LEU A 79 -7.45 3.20 -7.35
C LEU A 79 -6.38 4.20 -7.77
N SER A 80 -5.69 4.77 -6.78
CA SER A 80 -4.49 5.57 -7.02
C SER A 80 -3.37 4.70 -7.61
N LYS A 81 -2.52 5.34 -8.41
CA LYS A 81 -1.46 4.69 -9.18
C LYS A 81 -0.11 5.27 -8.81
N THR A 82 0.88 4.40 -8.65
CA THR A 82 2.28 4.82 -8.44
C THR A 82 3.21 3.91 -9.20
N TYR A 83 4.06 4.49 -10.06
CA TYR A 83 5.06 3.78 -10.83
C TYR A 83 6.47 4.27 -10.48
N TYR A 84 7.35 3.32 -10.19
CA TYR A 84 8.79 3.53 -9.99
C TYR A 84 9.53 2.84 -11.12
N ALA A 85 10.50 3.52 -11.73
CA ALA A 85 11.32 2.95 -12.80
C ALA A 85 12.31 1.90 -12.28
N GLY A 86 12.77 2.05 -11.03
CA GLY A 86 13.69 1.14 -10.36
C GLY A 86 13.01 0.08 -9.49
N ALA A 87 13.79 -0.93 -9.10
CA ALA A 87 13.41 -1.80 -8.01
C ALA A 87 13.43 -1.03 -6.68
N TYR A 88 12.54 -1.39 -5.75
CA TYR A 88 12.54 -0.81 -4.41
C TYR A 88 13.86 -1.13 -3.70
N VAL A 89 14.56 -0.10 -3.25
CA VAL A 89 15.74 -0.23 -2.39
C VAL A 89 15.39 0.37 -1.04
N GLU A 90 15.77 -0.31 0.04
CA GLU A 90 15.51 0.18 1.39
C GLU A 90 16.29 1.46 1.67
N GLY A 91 15.59 2.52 2.09
CA GLY A 91 16.18 3.84 2.31
C GLY A 91 16.24 4.73 1.07
N ASP A 92 15.73 4.27 -0.07
CA ASP A 92 15.59 5.10 -1.26
C ASP A 92 14.33 5.97 -1.15
N ASP A 93 14.54 7.29 -1.10
CA ASP A 93 13.49 8.32 -1.11
C ASP A 93 13.26 8.90 -2.52
N THR A 94 13.73 8.21 -3.56
CA THR A 94 13.53 8.62 -4.96
C THR A 94 12.03 8.78 -5.25
N PRO A 95 11.60 9.94 -5.78
CA PRO A 95 10.20 10.16 -6.12
C PRO A 95 9.77 9.19 -7.23
N PRO A 96 8.47 8.82 -7.29
CA PRO A 96 7.98 7.97 -8.35
C PRO A 96 8.17 8.63 -9.72
N ALA A 97 8.47 7.82 -10.73
CA ALA A 97 8.57 8.28 -12.11
C ALA A 97 7.21 8.78 -12.62
N CYS A 98 6.12 8.20 -12.12
CA CYS A 98 4.75 8.65 -12.39
C CYS A 98 3.82 8.32 -11.22
N SER A 99 2.92 9.22 -10.86
CA SER A 99 1.84 8.98 -9.91
C SER A 99 0.51 9.53 -10.43
N SER A 100 -0.58 8.98 -9.91
CA SER A 100 -1.94 9.50 -10.09
C SER A 100 -2.73 9.31 -8.81
N ALA A 101 -3.16 10.42 -8.22
CA ALA A 101 -4.02 10.45 -7.05
C ALA A 101 -5.43 9.91 -7.36
N ASN A 102 -5.98 10.35 -8.49
CA ASN A 102 -7.34 10.06 -8.93
C ASN A 102 -7.46 8.72 -9.69
N GLY A 103 -6.35 8.12 -10.13
CA GLY A 103 -6.34 6.86 -10.88
C GLY A 103 -6.79 6.97 -12.33
N VAL A 104 -6.97 8.18 -12.86
CA VAL A 104 -7.46 8.45 -14.23
C VAL A 104 -6.38 9.07 -15.09
N ARG A 105 -5.65 10.08 -14.60
CA ARG A 105 -4.57 10.77 -15.31
C ARG A 105 -3.37 10.99 -14.38
N PRO A 106 -2.14 11.06 -14.91
CA PRO A 106 -0.97 11.44 -14.11
C PRO A 106 -1.16 12.79 -13.42
N ASP A 107 -0.59 12.90 -12.22
CA ASP A 107 -0.57 14.14 -11.44
C ASP A 107 0.16 15.25 -12.21
N THR A 108 -0.30 16.50 -12.11
CA THR A 108 0.23 17.67 -12.86
C THR A 108 1.72 17.98 -12.63
N GLY A 109 2.29 17.49 -11.51
CA GLY A 109 3.71 17.65 -11.15
C GLY A 109 4.65 16.55 -11.68
N ILE A 110 4.15 15.61 -12.49
CA ILE A 110 4.95 14.50 -13.02
C ILE A 110 5.73 14.92 -14.27
N LYS A 111 7.06 14.88 -14.18
CA LYS A 111 7.97 15.26 -15.29
C LYS A 111 7.95 14.28 -16.46
N ALA A 112 7.73 12.99 -16.20
CA ALA A 112 7.79 11.92 -17.20
C ALA A 112 6.57 10.99 -17.10
N PRO A 113 5.36 11.47 -17.46
CA PRO A 113 4.15 10.67 -17.40
C PRO A 113 4.28 9.46 -18.34
N GLN A 114 3.89 8.28 -17.88
CA GLN A 114 4.01 7.03 -18.64
C GLN A 114 2.91 6.88 -19.71
N SER A 115 1.81 7.61 -19.56
CA SER A 115 0.64 7.62 -20.44
C SER A 115 -0.25 8.82 -20.09
N PRO A 116 -0.99 9.42 -21.02
CA PRO A 116 -1.96 10.47 -20.73
C PRO A 116 -3.14 9.99 -19.87
N GLN A 117 -3.47 8.70 -19.92
CA GLN A 117 -4.52 8.09 -19.09
C GLN A 117 -4.03 6.78 -18.47
N CYS A 118 -4.44 6.54 -17.22
CA CYS A 118 -3.98 5.39 -16.44
C CYS A 118 -4.57 4.05 -16.91
N ASP A 119 -5.75 4.07 -17.54
CA ASP A 119 -6.44 2.90 -18.07
C ASP A 119 -5.70 2.26 -19.25
N VAL A 120 -5.11 3.06 -20.13
CA VAL A 120 -4.33 2.60 -21.31
C VAL A 120 -2.81 2.59 -21.05
N CYS A 121 -2.38 2.80 -19.81
CA CYS A 121 -0.96 2.89 -19.48
C CYS A 121 -0.26 1.52 -19.60
N PRO A 122 0.88 1.40 -20.31
CA PRO A 122 1.61 0.14 -20.44
C PRO A 122 2.08 -0.40 -19.09
N GLN A 123 2.37 0.48 -18.12
CA GLN A 123 2.78 0.10 -16.78
C GLN A 123 1.61 -0.43 -15.92
N ASN A 124 0.36 -0.22 -16.33
CA ASN A 124 -0.83 -0.69 -15.61
C ASN A 124 -1.37 -2.04 -16.17
N VAL A 125 -0.63 -2.66 -17.10
CA VAL A 125 -0.99 -3.96 -17.69
C VAL A 125 -0.45 -5.09 -16.81
N TRP A 126 -1.22 -6.18 -16.65
CA TRP A 126 -0.74 -7.38 -15.98
C TRP A 126 0.45 -7.99 -16.74
N GLY A 127 1.53 -8.36 -16.04
CA GLY A 127 2.76 -8.84 -16.68
C GLY A 127 3.74 -7.73 -17.08
N SER A 128 3.39 -6.45 -16.90
CA SER A 128 4.34 -5.34 -17.11
C SER A 128 5.54 -5.38 -16.16
N LYS A 129 5.46 -6.13 -15.07
CA LYS A 129 6.58 -6.41 -14.16
C LYS A 129 6.58 -7.87 -13.74
N ILE A 130 7.74 -8.51 -13.85
CA ILE A 130 8.00 -9.83 -13.29
C ILE A 130 8.75 -9.65 -11.97
N THR A 131 8.26 -10.22 -10.88
CA THR A 131 8.95 -10.18 -9.59
C THR A 131 10.22 -11.02 -9.63
N PRO A 132 11.18 -10.83 -8.70
CA PRO A 132 12.34 -11.72 -8.58
C PRO A 132 11.96 -13.20 -8.38
N GLN A 133 10.75 -13.48 -7.88
CA GLN A 133 10.18 -14.82 -7.75
C GLN A 133 9.52 -15.36 -9.03
N GLY A 134 9.65 -14.65 -10.16
CA GLY A 134 9.08 -15.05 -11.46
C GLY A 134 7.56 -14.86 -11.58
N THR A 135 6.92 -14.13 -10.66
CA THR A 135 5.47 -13.88 -10.71
C THR A 135 5.17 -12.63 -11.53
N GLU A 136 4.23 -12.74 -12.46
CA GLU A 136 3.73 -11.59 -13.22
C GLU A 136 2.87 -10.68 -12.35
N THR A 137 3.16 -9.38 -12.40
CA THR A 137 2.46 -8.33 -11.65
C THR A 137 2.36 -7.08 -12.53
N LYS A 138 1.67 -6.06 -12.02
CA LYS A 138 1.68 -4.74 -12.63
C LYS A 138 2.90 -3.95 -12.16
N ALA A 139 3.57 -3.26 -13.06
CA ALA A 139 4.67 -2.36 -12.72
C ALA A 139 4.17 -1.13 -11.96
N CYS A 140 3.00 -0.63 -12.36
CA CYS A 140 2.29 0.43 -11.67
C CYS A 140 1.52 -0.15 -10.48
N SER A 141 1.88 0.30 -9.28
CA SER A 141 1.26 -0.13 -8.03
C SER A 141 -0.15 0.45 -7.89
N ASP A 142 -1.07 -0.40 -7.47
CA ASP A 142 -2.45 -0.06 -7.14
C ASP A 142 -2.60 0.19 -5.62
N ALA A 143 -3.23 1.32 -5.25
CA ALA A 143 -3.61 1.58 -3.87
C ALA A 143 -4.95 2.31 -3.75
N ARG A 144 -5.71 2.01 -2.70
CA ARG A 144 -6.89 2.80 -2.29
C ARG A 144 -6.43 3.89 -1.31
N ARG A 145 -6.71 5.16 -1.62
CA ARG A 145 -6.52 6.27 -0.67
C ARG A 145 -7.78 6.36 0.19
N ILE A 146 -7.60 6.30 1.50
CA ILE A 146 -8.69 6.43 2.47
C ILE A 146 -8.32 7.53 3.46
N SER A 147 -9.25 8.45 3.66
CA SER A 147 -9.21 9.42 4.74
C SER A 147 -9.67 8.74 6.03
N ILE A 148 -8.87 8.85 7.09
CA ILE A 148 -9.10 8.20 8.38
C ILE A 148 -8.91 9.18 9.54
N VAL A 149 -9.50 8.87 10.69
CA VAL A 149 -9.17 9.52 11.97
C VAL A 149 -8.88 8.46 13.04
N PRO A 150 -7.95 8.71 13.97
CA PRO A 150 -7.71 7.82 15.12
C PRO A 150 -8.95 7.71 16.00
N ALA A 151 -9.26 6.51 16.48
CA ALA A 151 -10.43 6.30 17.32
C ALA A 151 -10.29 6.90 18.73
N ALA A 152 -9.06 7.10 19.20
CA ALA A 152 -8.78 7.70 20.50
C ALA A 152 -8.91 9.24 20.48
N ASP A 153 -8.69 9.86 19.32
CA ASP A 153 -8.80 11.30 19.09
C ASP A 153 -9.32 11.54 17.67
N MET A 154 -10.64 11.71 17.55
CA MET A 154 -11.31 11.90 16.25
C MET A 154 -11.09 13.30 15.67
N VAL A 155 -10.72 14.29 16.49
CA VAL A 155 -10.41 15.65 16.02
C VAL A 155 -9.00 15.69 15.44
N ASN A 156 -8.06 14.99 16.08
CA ASN A 156 -6.69 14.78 15.60
C ASN A 156 -5.97 16.08 15.21
N GLU A 157 -6.13 17.13 16.00
CA GLU A 157 -5.53 18.45 15.74
C GLU A 157 -4.00 18.37 15.62
N ALA A 158 -3.39 17.45 16.39
CA ALA A 158 -1.96 17.18 16.37
C ALA A 158 -1.43 16.83 14.97
N CYS A 159 -2.25 16.18 14.13
CA CYS A 159 -1.90 15.81 12.76
C CYS A 159 -2.70 16.59 11.70
N GLY A 160 -3.31 17.71 12.09
CA GLY A 160 -4.08 18.57 11.17
C GLY A 160 -5.44 18.00 10.76
N GLY A 161 -6.04 17.14 11.59
CA GLY A 161 -7.34 16.52 11.34
C GLY A 161 -7.23 15.13 10.73
N ALA A 162 -8.08 14.86 9.74
CA ALA A 162 -8.05 13.60 9.00
C ALA A 162 -6.66 13.28 8.40
N MET A 163 -6.35 11.98 8.31
CA MET A 163 -5.08 11.48 7.79
C MET A 163 -5.27 10.58 6.58
N LEU A 164 -4.26 10.53 5.72
CA LEU A 164 -4.22 9.62 4.58
C LEU A 164 -3.68 8.25 4.99
N LEU A 165 -4.47 7.20 4.75
CA LEU A 165 -4.02 5.82 4.75
C LEU A 165 -4.10 5.25 3.32
N ARG A 166 -3.00 4.66 2.85
CA ARG A 166 -2.95 3.95 1.56
C ARG A 166 -3.09 2.45 1.79
N ILE A 167 -4.16 1.86 1.24
CA ILE A 167 -4.38 0.41 1.28
C ILE A 167 -3.74 -0.22 0.03
N PRO A 168 -2.76 -1.13 0.18
CA PRO A 168 -2.08 -1.73 -0.95
C PRO A 168 -2.98 -2.74 -1.68
N ALA A 169 -2.65 -3.03 -2.95
CA ALA A 169 -3.36 -3.99 -3.81
C ALA A 169 -3.68 -5.33 -3.12
N ALA A 170 -2.72 -5.88 -2.36
CA ALA A 170 -2.86 -7.16 -1.68
C ALA A 170 -3.94 -7.18 -0.57
N SER A 171 -4.40 -6.00 -0.14
CA SER A 171 -5.41 -5.83 0.92
C SER A 171 -6.73 -5.26 0.39
N LEU A 172 -6.87 -5.09 -0.93
CA LEU A 172 -8.12 -4.58 -1.50
C LEU A 172 -9.26 -5.59 -1.39
N SER A 173 -8.96 -6.90 -1.46
CA SER A 173 -9.95 -7.95 -1.28
C SER A 173 -10.46 -8.04 0.16
N THR A 174 -9.57 -7.89 1.15
CA THR A 174 -9.96 -7.85 2.57
C THR A 174 -10.79 -6.61 2.90
N LEU A 175 -10.45 -5.46 2.29
CA LEU A 175 -11.26 -4.24 2.39
C LEU A 175 -12.65 -4.40 1.75
N ALA A 176 -12.74 -5.07 0.59
CA ALA A 176 -14.03 -5.33 -0.07
C ALA A 176 -14.92 -6.24 0.78
N ALA A 177 -14.38 -7.35 1.29
CA ALA A 177 -15.10 -8.25 2.20
C ALA A 177 -15.59 -7.52 3.46
N TYR A 178 -14.75 -6.65 4.03
CA TYR A 178 -15.14 -5.81 5.15
C TYR A 178 -16.28 -4.84 4.80
N SER A 179 -16.22 -4.20 3.63
CA SER A 179 -17.30 -3.34 3.15
C SER A 179 -18.62 -4.10 2.98
N ASP A 180 -18.59 -5.33 2.48
CA ASP A 180 -19.79 -6.12 2.25
C ASP A 180 -20.39 -6.62 3.57
N MET A 181 -19.56 -7.02 4.53
CA MET A 181 -19.98 -7.32 5.90
C MET A 181 -20.70 -6.12 6.53
N LEU A 182 -20.18 -4.90 6.37
CA LEU A 182 -20.83 -3.69 6.90
C LEU A 182 -22.17 -3.40 6.24
N LYS A 183 -22.27 -3.55 4.91
CA LYS A 183 -23.53 -3.38 4.17
C LYS A 183 -24.59 -4.38 4.62
N GLN A 184 -24.22 -5.64 4.86
CA GLN A 184 -25.14 -6.68 5.37
C GLN A 184 -25.70 -6.31 6.75
N ASN A 185 -24.92 -5.60 7.56
CA ASN A 185 -25.34 -5.12 8.88
C ASN A 185 -25.98 -3.72 8.84
N SER A 186 -26.26 -3.17 7.65
CA SER A 186 -26.81 -1.82 7.46
C SER A 186 -26.00 -0.71 8.15
N ALA A 187 -24.70 -0.94 8.37
CA ALA A 187 -23.81 -0.01 9.04
C ALA A 187 -22.95 0.73 8.00
N PRO A 188 -22.96 2.07 7.97
CA PRO A 188 -22.00 2.80 7.16
C PRO A 188 -20.58 2.62 7.71
N TYR A 189 -19.58 2.51 6.84
CA TYR A 189 -18.18 2.33 7.26
C TYR A 189 -17.64 3.49 8.10
N TYR A 190 -18.16 4.71 7.90
CA TYR A 190 -17.83 5.89 8.71
C TYR A 190 -18.57 5.91 10.06
N GLY A 191 -19.54 5.02 10.28
CA GLY A 191 -20.24 4.86 11.55
C GLY A 191 -19.60 3.83 12.48
N VAL A 192 -18.45 3.27 12.11
CA VAL A 192 -17.84 2.13 12.81
C VAL A 192 -16.37 2.38 13.09
N VAL A 193 -15.97 2.14 14.35
CA VAL A 193 -14.57 2.07 14.74
C VAL A 193 -14.00 0.75 14.23
N THR A 194 -12.98 0.87 13.38
CA THR A 194 -12.33 -0.25 12.68
C THR A 194 -10.94 -0.48 13.25
N LYS A 195 -10.65 -1.71 13.66
CA LYS A 195 -9.29 -2.17 13.93
C LYS A 195 -8.62 -2.51 12.60
N VAL A 196 -7.50 -1.86 12.33
CA VAL A 196 -6.64 -2.17 11.18
C VAL A 196 -5.36 -2.81 11.70
N GLY A 197 -5.11 -4.05 11.28
CA GLY A 197 -3.93 -4.81 11.67
C GLY A 197 -3.22 -5.41 10.46
N PHE A 198 -2.24 -6.26 10.75
CA PHE A 198 -1.54 -7.05 9.73
C PHE A 198 -1.93 -8.52 9.85
N ASP A 199 -1.99 -9.21 8.72
CA ASP A 199 -2.11 -10.65 8.65
C ASP A 199 -0.79 -11.29 9.14
N PRO A 200 -0.80 -12.10 10.22
CA PRO A 200 0.40 -12.74 10.74
C PRO A 200 0.94 -13.84 9.81
N GLU A 201 0.08 -14.46 9.00
CA GLU A 201 0.46 -15.55 8.10
C GLU A 201 1.07 -15.04 6.79
N ALA A 202 0.78 -13.79 6.43
CA ALA A 202 1.36 -13.16 5.25
C ALA A 202 2.81 -12.71 5.50
N SER A 203 3.71 -13.07 4.59
CA SER A 203 5.12 -12.61 4.57
C SER A 203 5.29 -11.16 4.13
N TYR A 204 4.20 -10.50 3.71
CA TYR A 204 4.13 -9.10 3.30
C TYR A 204 3.06 -8.37 4.13
N PRO A 205 3.08 -7.02 4.19
CA PRO A 205 2.15 -6.24 5.01
C PRO A 205 0.74 -6.22 4.41
N LYS A 206 0.01 -7.31 4.57
CA LYS A 206 -1.39 -7.45 4.21
C LYS A 206 -2.26 -6.94 5.34
N LEU A 207 -3.08 -5.93 5.06
CA LEU A 207 -3.96 -5.29 6.04
C LEU A 207 -5.23 -6.11 6.27
N THR A 208 -5.60 -6.23 7.53
CA THR A 208 -6.84 -6.85 7.99
C THR A 208 -7.72 -5.78 8.64
N PHE A 209 -9.04 -5.93 8.48
CA PHE A 209 -10.04 -4.98 8.99
C PHE A 209 -11.04 -5.73 9.87
N THR A 210 -11.28 -5.20 11.07
CA THR A 210 -12.24 -5.78 12.01
C THR A 210 -13.08 -4.67 12.63
N ALA A 211 -14.40 -4.78 12.56
CA ALA A 211 -15.30 -3.85 13.22
C ALA A 211 -15.23 -4.07 14.74
N LEU A 212 -14.94 -3.02 15.50
CA LEU A 212 -14.89 -3.09 16.97
C LEU A 212 -16.22 -2.69 17.59
N ARG A 213 -16.68 -1.48 17.27
CA ARG A 213 -17.91 -0.90 17.80
C ARG A 213 -18.46 0.17 16.85
N GLY A 214 -19.74 0.49 16.99
CA GLY A 214 -20.29 1.72 16.42
C GLY A 214 -19.71 2.98 17.09
N ILE A 215 -19.73 4.09 16.38
CA ILE A 215 -19.46 5.40 16.99
C ILE A 215 -20.63 5.82 17.89
N THR A 216 -20.37 6.63 18.90
CA THR A 216 -21.41 7.17 19.79
C THR A 216 -22.06 8.42 19.20
N ASP A 217 -23.23 8.80 19.71
CA ASP A 217 -23.93 10.03 19.29
C ASP A 217 -23.09 11.30 19.48
N SER A 218 -22.20 11.31 20.49
CA SER A 218 -21.26 12.41 20.73
C SER A 218 -20.10 12.44 19.73
N GLU A 219 -19.70 11.29 19.18
CA GLU A 219 -18.62 11.17 18.19
C GLU A 219 -19.13 11.47 16.77
N ALA A 220 -20.40 11.16 16.48
CA ALA A 220 -21.04 11.35 15.18
C ALA A 220 -20.84 12.74 14.55
N PRO A 221 -21.08 13.88 15.25
CA PRO A 221 -20.89 15.19 14.64
C PRO A 221 -19.44 15.44 14.23
N VAL A 222 -18.46 15.02 15.05
CA VAL A 222 -17.03 15.19 14.77
C VAL A 222 -16.62 14.39 13.53
N VAL A 223 -17.11 13.15 13.43
CA VAL A 223 -16.83 12.28 12.28
C VAL A 223 -17.41 12.85 10.99
N LEU A 224 -18.65 13.38 11.04
CA LEU A 224 -19.29 14.01 9.89
C LEU A 224 -18.55 15.28 9.46
N GLU A 225 -18.14 16.12 10.42
CA GLU A 225 -17.36 17.32 10.14
C GLU A 225 -16.02 16.99 9.48
N GLN A 226 -15.26 16.03 10.02
CA GLN A 226 -13.99 15.59 9.44
C GLN A 226 -14.16 14.96 8.06
N ARG A 227 -15.25 14.21 7.85
CA ARG A 227 -15.57 13.57 6.57
C ARG A 227 -15.87 14.59 5.47
N ASP A 228 -16.67 15.60 5.78
CA ASP A 228 -17.11 16.59 4.79
C ASP A 228 -16.17 17.80 4.70
N GLY A 229 -15.22 17.90 5.64
CA GLY A 229 -14.19 18.93 5.71
C GLY A 229 -13.22 18.95 4.52
N SER A 230 -12.59 20.11 4.33
CA SER A 230 -11.67 20.36 3.20
C SER A 230 -10.42 19.48 3.23
N VAL A 231 -9.99 19.02 4.42
CA VAL A 231 -8.84 18.11 4.58
C VAL A 231 -9.13 16.75 3.94
N THR A 232 -10.33 16.18 4.16
CA THR A 232 -10.70 14.89 3.55
C THR A 232 -10.78 14.98 2.03
N LYS A 233 -11.30 16.09 1.48
CA LYS A 233 -11.30 16.31 0.01
C LYS A 233 -9.87 16.35 -0.54
N ARG A 234 -8.99 17.14 0.09
CA ARG A 234 -7.56 17.19 -0.26
C ARG A 234 -6.88 15.83 -0.15
N ILE A 235 -7.13 15.05 0.89
CA ILE A 235 -6.56 13.70 1.04
C ILE A 235 -6.91 12.79 -0.14
N LEU A 236 -8.07 12.97 -0.77
CA LEU A 236 -8.52 12.12 -1.88
C LEU A 236 -8.17 12.68 -3.26
N GLU A 237 -8.17 14.00 -3.41
CA GLU A 237 -8.04 14.69 -4.70
C GLU A 237 -6.67 15.34 -4.90
N GLU A 238 -5.98 15.71 -3.81
CA GLU A 238 -4.68 16.36 -3.91
C GLU A 238 -3.66 15.41 -4.52
N GLU A 239 -3.24 15.83 -5.71
CA GLU A 239 -2.15 15.28 -6.48
C GLU A 239 -0.87 15.40 -5.64
N ALA A 240 -0.07 14.35 -5.58
CA ALA A 240 1.17 14.41 -4.82
C ALA A 240 2.09 15.42 -5.51
N SER A 241 2.13 16.65 -4.98
CA SER A 241 3.09 17.64 -5.44
C SER A 241 4.48 17.07 -5.18
N THR A 242 5.31 16.99 -6.21
CA THR A 242 6.71 16.58 -6.17
C THR A 242 7.60 17.62 -5.45
N THR A 243 7.05 18.31 -4.45
CA THR A 243 7.69 19.37 -3.66
C THR A 243 8.69 18.85 -2.63
N ALA A 244 8.88 17.53 -2.49
CA ALA A 244 10.00 16.97 -1.74
C ALA A 244 11.39 17.41 -2.26
N ALA A 245 11.46 18.04 -3.44
CA ALA A 245 12.69 18.62 -4.00
C ALA A 245 12.84 20.14 -3.84
N ALA A 246 11.92 20.85 -3.15
CA ALA A 246 11.92 22.32 -3.12
C ALA A 246 12.53 22.99 -1.87
N GLU A 247 12.98 22.23 -0.86
CA GLU A 247 13.64 22.79 0.35
C GLU A 247 15.16 22.52 0.44
N ALA A 248 15.81 22.29 -0.71
CA ALA A 248 17.28 22.26 -0.79
C ALA A 248 17.80 23.30 -1.80
N LYS A 249 17.43 24.57 -1.63
CA LYS A 249 18.12 25.67 -2.32
C LYS A 249 18.88 26.52 -1.29
N LYS A 250 20.09 26.07 -0.94
CA LYS A 250 21.10 26.94 -0.33
C LYS A 250 21.86 27.65 -1.47
N PRO A 251 22.11 28.97 -1.41
CA PRO A 251 22.64 29.74 -2.52
C PRO A 251 24.12 29.40 -2.78
N ALA A 252 24.50 29.56 -4.05
CA ALA A 252 25.86 29.47 -4.54
C ALA A 252 26.81 30.41 -3.79
N ALA A 253 28.02 29.90 -3.53
CA ALA A 253 29.21 30.71 -3.41
C ALA A 253 30.20 30.22 -4.47
N GLU A 254 30.84 31.20 -5.07
CA GLU A 254 31.59 31.19 -6.32
C GLU A 254 32.96 30.48 -6.22
N GLU A 255 33.33 29.90 -7.36
CA GLU A 255 34.68 29.63 -7.91
C GLU A 255 35.74 28.85 -7.10
N THR A 256 36.18 27.74 -7.69
CA THR A 256 37.60 27.58 -8.08
C THR A 256 37.70 26.66 -9.29
N ILE A 257 38.43 27.16 -10.28
CA ILE A 257 38.83 26.50 -11.53
C ILE A 257 39.92 25.47 -11.19
N VAL A 258 39.79 24.22 -11.64
CA VAL A 258 40.93 23.29 -11.85
C VAL A 258 40.68 22.38 -13.05
N ASP A 259 41.77 22.23 -13.81
CA ASP A 259 42.08 21.63 -15.11
C ASP A 259 41.57 20.22 -15.51
N PRO A 260 41.65 19.88 -16.83
CA PRO A 260 41.07 18.69 -17.46
C PRO A 260 42.04 17.48 -17.51
N ASP A 261 42.22 16.78 -16.38
CA ASP A 261 43.01 15.53 -16.33
C ASP A 261 42.27 14.34 -15.67
N ASP A 262 40.96 14.47 -15.41
CA ASP A 262 40.14 13.42 -14.73
C ASP A 262 39.47 12.42 -15.69
N GLU A 263 39.81 12.43 -16.99
CA GLU A 263 39.33 11.42 -17.95
C GLU A 263 40.18 10.14 -17.97
N ALA A 264 41.40 10.17 -17.40
CA ALA A 264 42.29 9.01 -17.40
C ALA A 264 42.07 8.06 -16.20
N GLU A 265 41.54 8.53 -15.07
CA GLU A 265 41.28 7.68 -13.89
C GLU A 265 39.89 6.99 -13.92
N ALA A 266 38.95 7.50 -14.71
CA ALA A 266 37.62 6.89 -14.89
C ALA A 266 37.64 5.60 -15.75
N GLU A 267 38.55 5.48 -16.72
CA GLU A 267 38.68 4.27 -17.55
C GLU A 267 39.35 3.10 -16.81
N VAL A 268 40.31 3.38 -15.91
CA VAL A 268 41.03 2.34 -15.16
C VAL A 268 40.14 1.71 -14.08
N ALA A 269 39.22 2.48 -13.47
CA ALA A 269 38.26 1.98 -12.49
C ALA A 269 37.18 1.07 -13.11
N LEU A 270 36.72 1.37 -14.33
CA LEU A 270 35.73 0.55 -15.05
C LEU A 270 36.32 -0.80 -15.50
N ALA A 271 37.61 -0.83 -15.85
CA ALA A 271 38.32 -2.06 -16.22
C ALA A 271 38.54 -3.00 -15.00
N ALA A 272 38.87 -2.43 -13.83
CA ALA A 272 39.01 -3.20 -12.59
C ALA A 272 37.69 -3.81 -12.12
N ALA A 273 36.57 -3.07 -12.22
CA ALA A 273 35.24 -3.56 -11.84
C ALA A 273 34.73 -4.72 -12.73
N LYS A 274 35.07 -4.71 -14.03
CA LYS A 274 34.72 -5.82 -14.95
C LYS A 274 35.53 -7.10 -14.67
N ALA A 275 36.80 -6.98 -14.28
CA ALA A 275 37.64 -8.14 -13.97
C ALA A 275 37.21 -8.87 -12.68
N VAL A 276 36.74 -8.13 -11.66
CA VAL A 276 36.23 -8.71 -10.40
C VAL A 276 34.89 -9.43 -10.63
N ARG A 277 34.02 -8.87 -11.50
CA ARG A 277 32.72 -9.48 -11.82
C ARG A 277 32.87 -10.78 -12.63
N ALA A 278 33.87 -10.88 -13.51
CA ALA A 278 34.16 -12.11 -14.27
C ALA A 278 34.68 -13.25 -13.37
N LYS A 279 35.50 -12.92 -12.35
CA LYS A 279 36.07 -13.92 -11.43
C LYS A 279 35.04 -14.48 -10.44
N ALA A 280 34.07 -13.66 -10.03
CA ALA A 280 32.96 -14.09 -9.16
C ALA A 280 31.94 -15.00 -9.88
N VAL A 281 31.73 -14.82 -11.18
CA VAL A 281 30.85 -15.68 -11.98
C VAL A 281 31.49 -17.05 -12.25
N ALA A 282 32.81 -17.10 -12.47
CA ALA A 282 33.53 -18.36 -12.64
C ALA A 282 33.58 -19.20 -11.34
N ALA A 283 33.72 -18.56 -10.16
CA ALA A 283 33.71 -19.26 -8.88
C ALA A 283 32.32 -19.84 -8.52
N LYS A 284 31.23 -19.20 -8.96
CA LYS A 284 29.86 -19.67 -8.72
C LYS A 284 29.42 -20.78 -9.69
N ALA A 285 30.03 -20.83 -10.89
CA ALA A 285 29.81 -21.92 -11.84
C ALA A 285 30.54 -23.22 -11.44
N ALA A 286 31.69 -23.14 -10.78
CA ALA A 286 32.41 -24.31 -10.28
C ALA A 286 31.72 -24.96 -9.05
N ALA A 287 31.12 -24.15 -8.17
CA ALA A 287 30.40 -24.65 -6.98
C ALA A 287 29.03 -25.28 -7.31
N ALA A 288 28.48 -25.04 -8.51
CA ALA A 288 27.22 -25.62 -8.96
C ALA A 288 27.37 -26.99 -9.67
N ALA A 289 28.61 -27.42 -9.94
CA ALA A 289 28.88 -28.69 -10.64
C ALA A 289 29.14 -29.88 -9.69
N GLU A 290 29.34 -29.65 -8.39
CA GLU A 290 29.61 -30.72 -7.39
C GLU A 290 28.40 -31.12 -6.53
N ASP A 291 27.27 -30.41 -6.60
CA ASP A 291 26.05 -30.73 -5.82
C ASP A 291 24.96 -31.47 -6.64
N ASP A 292 25.14 -31.60 -7.96
CA ASP A 292 24.13 -32.17 -8.87
C ASP A 292 24.10 -33.72 -8.87
N GLU A 293 25.18 -34.39 -8.46
CA GLU A 293 25.27 -35.86 -8.48
C GLU A 293 24.63 -36.55 -7.24
N ALA A 294 24.44 -35.81 -6.12
CA ALA A 294 23.81 -36.35 -4.92
C ALA A 294 22.27 -36.14 -4.87
N ALA A 295 21.74 -35.13 -5.57
CA ALA A 295 20.31 -34.80 -5.55
C ALA A 295 19.45 -35.65 -6.51
N ASN A 296 20.04 -36.15 -7.60
CA ASN A 296 19.33 -36.92 -8.64
C ASN A 296 19.03 -38.38 -8.20
N ALA A 297 19.88 -39.00 -7.38
CA ALA A 297 19.62 -40.35 -6.85
C ALA A 297 18.48 -40.38 -5.81
N ALA A 298 18.27 -39.30 -5.06
CA ALA A 298 17.26 -39.21 -4.01
C ALA A 298 15.84 -38.92 -4.53
N THR A 299 15.72 -38.29 -5.71
CA THR A 299 14.43 -37.96 -6.36
C THR A 299 13.86 -39.16 -7.11
N VAL A 300 14.68 -39.90 -7.87
CA VAL A 300 14.26 -41.12 -8.60
C VAL A 300 13.75 -42.22 -7.65
N ALA A 301 14.32 -42.35 -6.45
CA ALA A 301 13.87 -43.32 -5.45
C ALA A 301 12.53 -42.95 -4.78
N LYS A 302 12.24 -41.65 -4.61
CA LYS A 302 10.99 -41.16 -4.02
C LYS A 302 9.82 -41.24 -4.99
N ASP A 303 10.05 -40.94 -6.27
CA ASP A 303 9.02 -41.03 -7.31
C ASP A 303 8.61 -42.49 -7.60
N ALA A 304 9.56 -43.44 -7.58
CA ALA A 304 9.25 -44.86 -7.73
C ALA A 304 8.38 -45.42 -6.60
N LYS A 305 8.56 -44.93 -5.36
CA LYS A 305 7.76 -45.34 -4.19
C LYS A 305 6.36 -44.71 -4.21
N ALA A 306 6.24 -43.46 -4.67
CA ALA A 306 4.96 -42.77 -4.81
C ALA A 306 4.08 -43.38 -5.92
N ILE A 307 4.68 -43.80 -7.05
CA ILE A 307 3.95 -44.44 -8.16
C ILE A 307 3.43 -45.84 -7.76
N LYS A 308 4.23 -46.64 -7.01
CA LYS A 308 3.77 -47.95 -6.49
C LYS A 308 2.63 -47.80 -5.48
N ALA A 309 2.68 -46.80 -4.60
CA ALA A 309 1.61 -46.53 -3.64
C ALA A 309 0.30 -46.08 -4.33
N LYS A 310 0.38 -45.25 -5.38
CA LYS A 310 -0.79 -44.83 -6.16
C LYS A 310 -1.42 -46.00 -6.94
N LYS A 311 -0.62 -46.90 -7.53
CA LYS A 311 -1.14 -48.10 -8.22
C LYS A 311 -1.82 -49.09 -7.25
N ALA A 312 -1.26 -49.30 -6.06
CA ALA A 312 -1.87 -50.14 -5.03
C ALA A 312 -3.21 -49.57 -4.51
N LYS A 313 -3.30 -48.24 -4.33
CA LYS A 313 -4.53 -47.57 -3.90
C LYS A 313 -5.62 -47.61 -4.98
N ALA A 314 -5.25 -47.47 -6.26
CA ALA A 314 -6.17 -47.59 -7.38
C ALA A 314 -6.72 -49.02 -7.56
N ALA A 315 -5.88 -50.05 -7.37
CA ALA A 315 -6.31 -51.45 -7.42
C ALA A 315 -7.29 -51.80 -6.29
N ARG A 316 -7.04 -51.29 -5.07
CA ARG A 316 -7.93 -51.51 -3.91
C ARG A 316 -9.27 -50.79 -4.03
N ALA A 317 -9.30 -49.61 -4.67
CA ALA A 317 -10.53 -48.90 -4.98
C ALA A 317 -11.36 -49.62 -6.06
N LYS A 318 -10.71 -50.18 -7.08
CA LYS A 318 -11.38 -50.94 -8.15
C LYS A 318 -11.97 -52.27 -7.64
N ALA A 319 -11.27 -52.96 -6.73
CA ALA A 319 -11.80 -54.16 -6.08
C ALA A 319 -13.00 -53.87 -5.15
N LYS A 320 -12.99 -52.73 -4.44
CA LYS A 320 -14.12 -52.32 -3.58
C LYS A 320 -15.36 -51.91 -4.38
N ALA A 321 -15.17 -51.30 -5.56
CA ALA A 321 -16.27 -50.97 -6.46
C ALA A 321 -16.90 -52.22 -7.11
N ALA A 322 -16.10 -53.24 -7.44
CA ALA A 322 -16.60 -54.50 -7.98
C ALA A 322 -17.38 -55.33 -6.95
N ALA A 323 -16.97 -55.33 -5.68
CA ALA A 323 -17.69 -56.01 -4.60
C ALA A 323 -19.05 -55.35 -4.31
N ALA A 324 -19.12 -54.01 -4.31
CA ALA A 324 -20.38 -53.29 -4.10
C ALA A 324 -21.39 -53.48 -5.25
N ALA A 325 -20.92 -53.67 -6.49
CA ALA A 325 -21.77 -53.95 -7.63
C ALA A 325 -22.33 -55.39 -7.62
N ALA A 326 -21.57 -56.36 -7.09
CA ALA A 326 -22.03 -57.73 -6.95
C ALA A 326 -23.07 -57.89 -5.82
N GLU A 327 -22.94 -57.11 -4.74
CA GLU A 327 -23.89 -57.12 -3.61
C GLU A 327 -25.22 -56.43 -3.97
N ALA A 328 -25.18 -55.38 -4.83
CA ALA A 328 -26.38 -54.74 -5.36
C ALA A 328 -27.15 -55.64 -6.35
N ALA A 329 -26.45 -56.42 -7.17
CA ALA A 329 -27.07 -57.34 -8.13
C ALA A 329 -27.70 -58.58 -7.47
N ALA A 330 -27.25 -58.97 -6.26
CA ALA A 330 -27.86 -60.05 -5.49
C ALA A 330 -29.15 -59.61 -4.76
N ALA A 331 -29.28 -58.32 -4.42
CA ALA A 331 -30.46 -57.79 -3.73
C ALA A 331 -31.68 -57.57 -4.66
N GLU A 332 -31.48 -57.43 -5.97
CA GLU A 332 -32.57 -57.34 -6.96
C GLU A 332 -33.11 -58.72 -7.42
N ALA A 333 -32.49 -59.83 -7.00
CA ALA A 333 -32.93 -61.19 -7.37
C ALA A 333 -33.79 -61.90 -6.29
N GLU A 334 -33.99 -61.30 -5.11
CA GLU A 334 -34.86 -61.82 -4.03
C GLU A 334 -36.14 -60.97 -3.81
N ALA A 335 -36.46 -60.06 -4.73
CA ALA A 335 -37.65 -59.19 -4.67
C ALA A 335 -38.67 -59.44 -5.81
N GLU A 336 -38.59 -60.58 -6.48
CA GLU A 336 -39.65 -61.12 -7.36
C GLU A 336 -40.16 -62.47 -6.85
#